data_AF-A0A0G0TF17-F1
#
_entry.id   AF-A0A0G0TF17-F1
#
_cell.length_a   1.000
_cell.length_b   1.000
_cell.length_c   1.000
_cell.angle_alpha   90.00
_cell.angle_beta   90.00
_cell.angle_gamma   90.00
#
_symmetry.space_group_name_H-M   'P 1'
#
loop_
_entity.id
_entity.type
_entity.pdbx_description
1 polymer ?
#
loop_
_entity_poly.entity_id
_entity_poly.type
_entity_poly.pdbx_seq_one_letter_code
_entity_poly.pdbx_strand_id
1 'polypeptide(L)'
;MKGNNNDFKCCHFCGHKPMKLIISALGLFLILFFAVRIAKDIKAYDYIGRDVSSPNTISVSGKGEIVAKADIATFTFNVLEESPNVSDAQSRAAKKINDIIQFLKNKGIEEKDIKTTNYNIYPRYNYIKLPEKSQIIPPIRDNRVLIGYEVNQGIEVKVRKIDSAGTILSGVGNLGASNVSGLNFSIDEEDKLRKEARDLAIEDARESGKILARSLGVKLVRIINFSESGYFPIYREKFSTDVMAVGGATLAPEIPTGENKITSQVNIVYEIR
;
A
#
# COMPACT_ATOMS: atom_id res chain seq x y z
N MET A 1 48.07 64.06 94.65
CA MET A 1 48.90 62.95 94.12
C MET A 1 48.24 61.63 94.49
N LYS A 2 48.28 60.64 93.59
CA LYS A 2 47.38 59.45 93.46
C LYS A 2 46.17 59.79 92.57
N GLY A 3 45.94 59.20 91.40
CA GLY A 3 46.43 57.93 90.85
C GLY A 3 45.44 56.81 91.18
N ASN A 4 44.55 56.51 90.24
CA ASN A 4 43.66 55.33 90.14
C ASN A 4 43.46 55.14 88.62
N ASN A 5 43.97 54.12 87.92
CA ASN A 5 43.89 52.67 88.13
C ASN A 5 42.47 52.18 88.46
N ASN A 6 41.76 51.66 87.45
CA ASN A 6 41.40 50.24 87.40
C ASN A 6 40.61 49.90 86.13
N ASP A 7 41.19 48.95 85.37
CA ASP A 7 40.49 47.97 84.54
C ASP A 7 39.29 47.34 85.28
N PHE A 8 38.24 46.98 84.53
CA PHE A 8 37.41 45.76 84.64
C PHE A 8 35.99 45.99 84.08
N LYS A 9 35.73 45.51 82.86
CA LYS A 9 34.79 44.39 82.55
C LYS A 9 34.35 44.43 81.09
N CYS A 10 34.82 43.42 80.35
CA CYS A 10 34.21 42.95 79.11
C CYS A 10 32.73 42.62 79.34
N CYS A 11 31.84 43.18 78.51
CA CYS A 11 30.53 42.59 78.25
C CYS A 11 30.46 42.17 76.78
N HIS A 12 30.72 40.88 76.59
CA HIS A 12 30.14 40.04 75.54
C HIS A 12 28.65 40.34 75.41
N PHE A 13 28.14 40.64 74.21
CA PHE A 13 26.84 40.13 73.74
C PHE A 13 26.70 40.35 72.23
N CYS A 14 27.11 39.34 71.46
CA CYS A 14 26.92 39.22 70.02
C CYS A 14 25.63 38.45 69.70
N GLY A 15 24.99 38.75 68.57
CA GLY A 15 23.59 38.45 68.24
C GLY A 15 23.21 36.99 67.96
N HIS A 16 21.91 36.69 68.12
CA HIS A 16 21.32 35.41 67.66
C HIS A 16 19.80 35.44 67.37
N LYS A 17 19.09 36.57 67.51
CA LYS A 17 17.61 36.57 67.40
C LYS A 17 17.01 36.57 65.97
N PRO A 18 17.53 37.30 64.95
CA PRO A 18 16.85 37.32 63.64
C PRO A 18 17.07 36.04 62.83
N MET A 19 18.20 35.35 63.01
CA MET A 19 18.54 34.14 62.26
C MET A 19 17.63 32.95 62.60
N LYS A 20 17.21 32.81 63.87
CA LYS A 20 16.30 31.72 64.29
C LYS A 20 14.88 31.89 63.72
N LEU A 21 14.41 33.14 63.58
CA LEU A 21 13.10 33.46 62.98
C LEU A 21 13.06 33.15 61.48
N ILE A 22 14.14 33.46 60.75
CA ILE A 22 14.24 33.15 59.31
C ILE A 22 14.28 31.63 59.08
N ILE A 23 15.03 30.89 59.90
CA ILE A 23 15.09 29.41 59.81
C ILE A 23 13.73 28.78 60.10
N SER A 24 12.99 29.29 61.11
CA SER A 24 11.64 28.78 61.39
C SER A 24 10.64 29.08 60.28
N ALA A 25 10.72 30.27 59.66
CA ALA A 25 9.83 30.64 58.57
C ALA A 25 10.10 29.82 57.29
N LEU A 26 11.38 29.59 56.97
CA LEU A 26 11.78 28.75 55.84
C LEU A 26 11.37 27.29 56.04
N GLY A 27 11.51 26.77 57.27
CA GLY A 27 11.07 25.42 57.62
C GLY A 27 9.55 25.24 57.45
N LEU A 28 8.76 26.21 57.90
CA LEU A 28 7.29 26.18 57.76
C LEU A 28 6.86 26.29 56.29
N PHE A 29 7.56 27.11 55.51
CA PHE A 29 7.35 27.21 54.06
C PHE A 29 7.68 25.92 53.33
N LEU A 30 8.80 25.26 53.67
CA LEU A 30 9.17 23.96 53.10
C LEU A 30 8.14 22.88 53.45
N ILE A 31 7.68 22.82 54.70
CA ILE A 31 6.64 21.87 55.13
C ILE A 31 5.36 22.10 54.32
N LEU A 32 4.93 23.35 54.16
CA LEU A 32 3.73 23.68 53.37
C LEU A 32 3.93 23.31 51.89
N PHE A 33 5.10 23.58 51.32
CA PHE A 33 5.44 23.25 49.95
C PHE A 33 5.41 21.73 49.70
N PHE A 34 6.03 20.95 50.58
CA PHE A 34 6.00 19.49 50.50
C PHE A 34 4.59 18.93 50.74
N ALA A 35 3.82 19.48 51.68
CA ALA A 35 2.43 19.07 51.91
C ALA A 35 1.55 19.28 50.67
N VAL A 36 1.70 20.42 49.98
CA VAL A 36 0.99 20.70 48.71
C VAL A 36 1.44 19.77 47.59
N ARG A 37 2.75 19.47 47.50
CA ARG A 37 3.27 18.51 46.50
C ARG A 37 2.73 17.11 46.73
N ILE A 38 2.80 16.61 47.96
CA ILE A 38 2.27 15.29 48.34
C ILE A 38 0.76 15.22 48.08
N ALA A 39 -0.01 16.26 48.42
CA ALA A 39 -1.45 16.29 48.14
C ALA A 39 -1.78 16.26 46.63
N LYS A 40 -0.94 16.90 45.79
CA LYS A 40 -1.08 16.84 44.32
C LYS A 40 -0.72 15.45 43.78
N ASP A 41 0.35 14.85 44.28
CA ASP A 41 0.79 13.52 43.85
C ASP A 41 -0.21 12.45 44.30
N ILE A 42 -0.81 12.55 45.49
CA ILE A 42 -1.90 11.66 45.96
C ILE A 42 -3.13 11.73 45.05
N LYS A 43 -3.49 12.92 44.52
CA LYS A 43 -4.56 13.02 43.51
C LYS A 43 -4.18 12.36 42.17
N ALA A 44 -2.89 12.30 41.83
CA ALA A 44 -2.43 11.57 40.65
C ALA A 44 -2.48 10.04 40.84
N TYR A 45 -2.49 9.56 42.08
CA TYR A 45 -2.69 8.13 42.40
C TYR A 45 -4.14 7.65 42.29
N ASP A 46 -5.12 8.55 42.12
CA ASP A 46 -6.55 8.23 41.97
C ASP A 46 -6.89 7.49 40.64
N TYR A 47 -5.87 7.27 39.79
CA TYR A 47 -5.94 6.52 38.53
C TYR A 47 -5.34 5.09 38.63
N ILE A 48 -4.68 4.72 39.72
CA ILE A 48 -4.10 3.38 39.87
C ILE A 48 -5.16 2.45 40.47
N GLY A 49 -5.68 1.51 39.68
CA GLY A 49 -6.62 0.49 40.15
C GLY A 49 -8.10 0.77 39.90
N ARG A 50 -8.46 1.85 39.19
CA ARG A 50 -9.78 1.92 38.54
C ARG A 50 -9.74 1.03 37.31
N ASP A 51 -10.57 -0.01 37.28
CA ASP A 51 -10.96 -0.63 36.01
C ASP A 51 -11.40 0.51 35.09
N VAL A 52 -10.72 0.67 33.96
CA VAL A 52 -11.26 1.47 32.86
C VAL A 52 -12.60 0.83 32.54
N SER A 53 -13.69 1.44 33.04
CA SER A 53 -15.05 0.96 32.82
C SER A 53 -15.22 0.78 31.33
N SER A 54 -15.15 -0.47 30.87
CA SER A 54 -15.33 -0.77 29.46
C SER A 54 -16.80 -0.51 29.18
N PRO A 55 -17.12 0.40 28.23
CA PRO A 55 -18.51 0.64 27.89
C PRO A 55 -19.15 -0.67 27.46
N ASN A 56 -20.44 -0.83 27.75
CA ASN A 56 -21.21 -1.92 27.15
C ASN A 56 -21.27 -1.66 25.64
N THR A 57 -21.06 -2.69 24.83
CA THR A 57 -20.97 -2.54 23.38
C THR A 57 -21.79 -3.58 22.63
N ILE A 58 -22.19 -3.21 21.40
CA ILE A 58 -22.65 -4.14 20.39
C ILE A 58 -21.68 -4.03 19.21
N SER A 59 -21.19 -5.18 18.76
CA SER A 59 -20.45 -5.31 17.51
C SER A 59 -21.37 -5.84 16.43
N VAL A 60 -21.42 -5.17 15.28
CA VAL A 60 -22.16 -5.60 14.11
C VAL A 60 -21.25 -5.65 12.91
N SER A 61 -21.44 -6.66 12.08
CA SER A 61 -20.84 -6.75 10.76
C SER A 61 -21.86 -6.38 9.70
N GLY A 62 -21.40 -5.83 8.59
CA GLY A 62 -22.22 -5.60 7.41
C GLY A 62 -21.46 -5.93 6.15
N LYS A 63 -22.20 -6.30 5.10
CA LYS A 63 -21.66 -6.74 3.82
C LYS A 63 -22.31 -5.99 2.68
N GLY A 64 -21.48 -5.48 1.78
CA GLY A 64 -21.92 -4.86 0.54
C GLY A 64 -21.30 -5.57 -0.65
N GLU A 65 -22.10 -5.77 -1.69
CA GLU A 65 -21.70 -6.48 -2.89
C GLU A 65 -22.16 -5.73 -4.13
N ILE A 66 -21.27 -5.62 -5.10
CA ILE A 66 -21.57 -5.08 -6.43
C ILE A 66 -21.05 -6.05 -7.48
N VAL A 67 -21.88 -6.31 -8.48
CA VAL A 67 -21.51 -7.11 -9.64
C VAL A 67 -21.37 -6.17 -10.83
N ALA A 68 -20.22 -6.19 -11.47
CA ALA A 68 -19.95 -5.39 -12.65
C ALA A 68 -19.23 -6.22 -13.70
N LYS A 69 -19.53 -5.93 -14.97
CA LYS A 69 -18.81 -6.52 -16.10
C LYS A 69 -17.50 -5.77 -16.29
N ALA A 70 -16.47 -6.48 -16.75
CA ALA A 70 -15.25 -5.83 -17.21
C ALA A 70 -15.58 -4.84 -18.34
N ASP A 71 -14.91 -3.68 -18.33
CA ASP A 71 -15.05 -2.62 -19.33
C ASP A 71 -13.73 -2.28 -20.04
N ILE A 72 -12.62 -2.85 -19.55
CA ILE A 72 -11.32 -2.77 -20.19
C ILE A 72 -10.66 -4.15 -20.30
N ALA A 73 -9.79 -4.28 -21.29
CA ALA A 73 -8.82 -5.36 -21.39
C ALA A 73 -7.41 -4.77 -21.37
N THR A 74 -6.51 -5.35 -20.59
CA THR A 74 -5.10 -4.98 -20.55
C THR A 74 -4.27 -6.12 -21.11
N PHE A 75 -3.26 -5.82 -21.92
CA PHE A 75 -2.27 -6.81 -22.31
C PHE A 75 -0.88 -6.17 -22.37
N THR A 76 0.15 -7.01 -22.38
CA THR A 76 1.53 -6.56 -22.49
C THR A 76 2.22 -7.23 -23.68
N PHE A 77 3.19 -6.52 -24.24
CA PHE A 77 4.08 -7.07 -25.25
C PHE A 77 5.45 -6.44 -25.13
N ASN A 78 6.45 -7.14 -25.65
CA ASN A 78 7.81 -6.64 -25.74
C ASN A 78 8.20 -6.49 -27.22
N VAL A 79 9.19 -5.65 -27.48
CA VAL A 79 9.95 -5.71 -28.72
C VAL A 79 11.40 -5.96 -28.34
N LEU A 80 11.95 -7.02 -28.94
CA LEU A 80 13.32 -7.45 -28.73
C LEU A 80 14.06 -7.35 -30.06
N GLU A 81 15.16 -6.59 -30.07
CA GLU A 81 16.02 -6.41 -31.23
C GLU A 81 17.48 -6.59 -30.86
N GLU A 82 18.24 -7.21 -31.76
CA GLU A 82 19.66 -7.49 -31.56
C GLU A 82 20.51 -6.90 -32.68
N SER A 83 21.67 -6.38 -32.34
CA SER A 83 22.69 -5.94 -33.30
C SER A 83 24.08 -5.93 -32.67
N PRO A 84 25.16 -6.17 -33.44
CA PRO A 84 26.53 -5.92 -32.99
C PRO A 84 26.78 -4.50 -32.50
N ASN A 85 26.02 -3.52 -33.02
CA ASN A 85 26.08 -2.11 -32.62
C ASN A 85 24.82 -1.71 -31.81
N VAL A 86 25.02 -1.07 -30.66
CA VAL A 86 23.91 -0.59 -29.79
C VAL A 86 22.95 0.33 -30.55
N SER A 87 23.48 1.30 -31.30
CA SER A 87 22.68 2.30 -32.01
C SER A 87 21.78 1.67 -33.07
N ASP A 88 22.28 0.64 -33.76
CA ASP A 88 21.49 -0.12 -34.73
C ASP A 88 20.38 -0.92 -34.06
N ALA A 89 20.67 -1.60 -32.93
CA ALA A 89 19.67 -2.34 -32.17
C ALA A 89 18.55 -1.41 -31.67
N GLN A 90 18.92 -0.23 -31.14
CA GLN A 90 17.97 0.78 -30.68
C GLN A 90 17.12 1.33 -31.83
N SER A 91 17.73 1.63 -32.97
CA SER A 91 17.03 2.19 -34.13
C SER A 91 16.01 1.19 -34.70
N ARG A 92 16.37 -0.10 -34.77
CA ARG A 92 15.45 -1.17 -35.18
C ARG A 92 14.30 -1.34 -34.19
N ALA A 93 14.59 -1.34 -32.90
CA ALA A 93 13.56 -1.42 -31.86
C ALA A 93 12.60 -0.23 -31.99
N ALA A 94 13.14 1.00 -32.01
CA ALA A 94 12.34 2.21 -32.11
C ALA A 94 11.42 2.21 -33.34
N LYS A 95 11.92 1.76 -34.50
CA LYS A 95 11.10 1.62 -35.71
C LYS A 95 9.92 0.67 -35.48
N LYS A 96 10.17 -0.54 -34.97
CA LYS A 96 9.10 -1.53 -34.69
C LYS A 96 8.09 -1.02 -33.67
N ILE A 97 8.54 -0.41 -32.58
CA ILE A 97 7.62 0.18 -31.58
C ILE A 97 6.76 1.27 -32.22
N ASN A 98 7.35 2.16 -33.02
CA ASN A 98 6.60 3.24 -33.66
C ASN A 98 5.53 2.69 -34.63
N ASP A 99 5.87 1.67 -35.41
CA ASP A 99 4.93 1.00 -36.31
C ASP A 99 3.77 0.36 -35.52
N ILE A 100 4.07 -0.30 -34.39
CA ILE A 100 3.05 -0.88 -33.50
C ILE A 100 2.19 0.19 -32.84
N ILE A 101 2.78 1.27 -32.31
CA ILE A 101 2.03 2.38 -31.70
C ILE A 101 1.11 3.03 -32.73
N GLN A 102 1.57 3.23 -33.97
CA GLN A 102 0.75 3.78 -35.03
C GLN A 102 -0.42 2.83 -35.37
N PHE A 103 -0.18 1.52 -35.42
CA PHE A 103 -1.25 0.53 -35.57
C PHE A 103 -2.28 0.61 -34.43
N LEU A 104 -1.83 0.70 -33.18
CA LEU A 104 -2.71 0.82 -32.01
C LEU A 104 -3.57 2.09 -32.08
N LYS A 105 -2.98 3.22 -32.44
CA LYS A 105 -3.70 4.49 -32.67
C LYS A 105 -4.75 4.36 -33.77
N ASN A 106 -4.41 3.71 -34.89
CA ASN A 106 -5.35 3.47 -35.98
C ASN A 106 -6.50 2.53 -35.57
N LYS A 107 -6.30 1.68 -34.56
CA LYS A 107 -7.36 0.87 -33.94
C LYS A 107 -8.15 1.60 -32.86
N GLY A 108 -7.86 2.89 -32.64
CA GLY A 108 -8.57 3.74 -31.70
C GLY A 108 -8.10 3.64 -30.25
N ILE A 109 -6.90 3.12 -30.02
CA ILE A 109 -6.25 3.18 -28.70
C ILE A 109 -5.68 4.58 -28.50
N GLU A 110 -6.02 5.20 -27.39
CA GLU A 110 -5.53 6.53 -27.03
C GLU A 110 -4.09 6.47 -26.51
N GLU A 111 -3.32 7.55 -26.68
CA GLU A 111 -1.93 7.63 -26.18
C GLU A 111 -1.84 7.36 -24.68
N LYS A 112 -2.82 7.85 -23.90
CA LYS A 112 -2.89 7.65 -22.44
C LYS A 112 -3.04 6.18 -22.03
N ASP A 113 -3.51 5.34 -22.95
CA ASP A 113 -3.78 3.92 -22.76
C ASP A 113 -2.61 3.05 -23.27
N ILE A 114 -1.50 3.67 -23.71
CA ILE A 114 -0.25 2.99 -24.11
C ILE A 114 0.85 3.43 -23.16
N LYS A 115 1.48 2.47 -22.47
CA LYS A 115 2.48 2.75 -21.44
C LYS A 115 3.72 1.90 -21.62
N THR A 116 4.89 2.53 -21.65
CA THR A 116 6.16 1.78 -21.55
C THR A 116 6.32 1.24 -20.13
N THR A 117 6.47 -0.08 -20.01
CA THR A 117 6.70 -0.76 -18.72
C THR A 117 8.18 -0.91 -18.42
N ASN A 118 9.00 -1.12 -19.44
CA ASN A 118 10.45 -1.20 -19.31
C ASN A 118 11.16 -0.83 -20.61
N TYR A 119 12.42 -0.42 -20.48
CA TYR A 119 13.33 -0.23 -21.60
C TYR A 119 14.74 -0.61 -21.13
N ASN A 120 15.26 -1.72 -21.64
CA ASN A 120 16.53 -2.28 -21.20
C ASN A 120 17.43 -2.56 -22.40
N ILE A 121 18.74 -2.42 -22.19
CA ILE A 121 19.77 -2.79 -23.16
C ILE A 121 20.74 -3.74 -22.47
N TYR A 122 20.95 -4.91 -23.04
CA TYR A 122 21.81 -5.94 -22.50
C TYR A 122 22.95 -6.25 -23.46
N PRO A 123 24.22 -6.24 -23.00
CA PRO A 123 25.32 -6.77 -23.80
C PRO A 123 25.17 -8.29 -23.94
N ARG A 124 25.32 -8.79 -25.17
CA ARG A 124 25.24 -10.21 -25.51
C ARG A 124 26.65 -10.75 -25.69
N TYR A 125 26.98 -11.78 -24.92
CA TYR A 125 28.28 -12.44 -24.96
C TYR A 125 28.13 -13.87 -25.45
N ASN A 126 29.07 -14.33 -26.25
CA ASN A 126 29.24 -15.74 -26.59
C ASN A 126 30.39 -16.33 -25.76
N TYR A 127 30.25 -17.59 -25.36
CA TYR A 127 31.27 -18.31 -24.61
C TYR A 127 32.09 -19.18 -25.58
N ILE A 128 33.37 -18.87 -25.76
CA ILE A 128 34.25 -19.71 -26.57
C ILE A 128 34.66 -20.92 -25.73
N LYS A 129 34.17 -22.12 -26.08
CA LYS A 129 34.66 -23.36 -25.46
C LYS A 129 36.14 -23.55 -25.85
N LEU A 130 37.04 -23.38 -24.87
CA LEU A 130 38.44 -23.73 -25.06
C LEU A 130 38.57 -25.26 -25.15
N PRO A 131 39.46 -25.81 -25.98
CA PRO A 131 39.73 -27.24 -26.03
C PRO A 131 40.14 -27.74 -24.63
N GLU A 132 39.56 -28.86 -24.19
CA GLU A 132 39.81 -29.48 -22.87
C GLU A 132 41.30 -29.79 -22.61
N LYS A 133 42.12 -29.87 -23.67
CA LYS A 133 43.57 -30.09 -23.63
C LYS A 133 44.42 -28.81 -23.59
N SER A 134 43.82 -27.63 -23.43
CA SER A 134 44.58 -26.37 -23.35
C SER A 134 45.30 -26.30 -21.99
N GLN A 135 46.56 -26.74 -21.95
CA GLN A 135 47.46 -26.68 -20.78
C GLN A 135 47.92 -25.25 -20.45
N ILE A 136 47.06 -24.24 -20.62
CA ILE A 136 47.40 -22.84 -20.33
C ILE A 136 47.25 -22.63 -18.82
N ILE A 137 48.37 -22.40 -18.15
CA ILE A 137 48.44 -22.08 -16.71
C ILE A 137 48.92 -20.61 -16.60
N PRO A 138 48.14 -19.71 -15.97
CA PRO A 138 46.88 -19.95 -15.27
C PRO A 138 45.66 -20.14 -16.21
N PRO A 139 44.59 -20.82 -15.77
CA PRO A 139 43.39 -21.01 -16.60
C PRO A 139 42.79 -19.65 -16.98
N ILE A 140 42.43 -19.51 -18.27
CA ILE A 140 41.71 -18.33 -18.76
C ILE A 140 40.32 -18.32 -18.10
N ARG A 141 40.11 -17.37 -17.19
CA ARG A 141 38.89 -17.28 -16.36
C ARG A 141 37.69 -16.66 -17.08
N ASP A 142 37.91 -15.98 -18.20
CA ASP A 142 36.85 -15.32 -18.96
C ASP A 142 37.04 -15.59 -20.46
N ASN A 143 36.18 -16.44 -21.01
CA ASN A 143 36.12 -16.80 -22.43
C ASN A 143 34.91 -16.14 -23.12
N ARG A 144 34.38 -15.06 -22.54
CA ARG A 144 33.23 -14.33 -23.07
C ARG A 144 33.68 -13.32 -24.12
N VAL A 145 33.17 -13.47 -25.33
CA VAL A 145 33.35 -12.49 -26.40
C VAL A 145 32.05 -11.73 -26.57
N LEU A 146 32.09 -10.41 -26.48
CA LEU A 146 30.93 -9.57 -26.78
C LEU A 146 30.60 -9.73 -28.27
N ILE A 147 29.39 -10.19 -28.55
CA ILE A 147 28.90 -10.43 -29.92
C ILE A 147 27.84 -9.41 -30.36
N GLY A 148 27.34 -8.60 -29.43
CA GLY A 148 26.44 -7.50 -29.72
C GLY A 148 25.64 -7.05 -28.52
N TYR A 149 24.49 -6.44 -28.80
CA TYR A 149 23.58 -5.86 -27.83
C TYR A 149 22.16 -6.25 -28.17
N GLU A 150 21.38 -6.50 -27.14
CA GLU A 150 19.95 -6.75 -27.19
C GLU A 150 19.24 -5.55 -26.57
N VAL A 151 18.25 -5.01 -27.26
CA VAL A 151 17.33 -3.99 -26.75
C VAL A 151 15.99 -4.67 -26.51
N ASN A 152 15.46 -4.53 -25.30
CA ASN A 152 14.16 -5.06 -24.90
C ASN A 152 13.30 -3.93 -24.31
N GLN A 153 12.22 -3.60 -25.02
CA GLN A 153 11.25 -2.59 -24.59
C GLN A 153 9.88 -3.24 -24.38
N GLY A 154 9.34 -3.12 -23.18
CA GLY A 154 8.02 -3.61 -22.82
C GLY A 154 6.98 -2.49 -22.86
N ILE A 155 5.79 -2.81 -23.38
CA ILE A 155 4.65 -1.92 -23.49
C ILE A 155 3.41 -2.62 -22.88
N GLU A 156 2.67 -1.88 -22.08
CA GLU A 156 1.33 -2.21 -21.62
C GLU A 156 0.31 -1.42 -22.43
N VAL A 157 -0.76 -2.09 -22.83
CA VAL A 157 -1.85 -1.50 -23.61
C VAL A 157 -3.16 -1.74 -22.89
N LYS A 158 -3.92 -0.66 -22.68
CA LYS A 158 -5.30 -0.69 -22.20
C LYS A 158 -6.27 -0.54 -23.37
N VAL A 159 -7.18 -1.49 -23.51
CA VAL A 159 -8.19 -1.54 -24.56
C VAL A 159 -9.57 -1.35 -23.94
N ARG A 160 -10.19 -0.20 -24.22
CA ARG A 160 -11.55 0.14 -23.73
C ARG A 160 -12.67 -0.51 -24.54
N LYS A 161 -12.38 -0.90 -25.78
CA LYS A 161 -13.29 -1.68 -26.63
C LYS A 161 -12.93 -3.16 -26.51
N ILE A 162 -13.39 -3.79 -25.44
CA ILE A 162 -13.09 -5.18 -25.08
C ILE A 162 -13.24 -6.14 -26.26
N ASP A 163 -14.32 -6.02 -27.04
CA ASP A 163 -14.60 -6.91 -28.17
C ASP A 163 -13.51 -6.86 -29.27
N SER A 164 -12.76 -5.76 -29.34
CA SER A 164 -11.65 -5.60 -30.27
C SER A 164 -10.30 -6.08 -29.72
N ALA A 165 -10.22 -6.41 -28.43
CA ALA A 165 -8.95 -6.69 -27.76
C ALA A 165 -8.23 -7.90 -28.36
N GLY A 166 -8.95 -8.98 -28.69
CA GLY A 166 -8.37 -10.15 -29.36
C GLY A 166 -7.78 -9.81 -30.74
N THR A 167 -8.50 -9.05 -31.56
CA THR A 167 -8.00 -8.62 -32.89
C THR A 167 -6.80 -7.69 -32.78
N ILE A 168 -6.80 -6.78 -31.80
CA ILE A 168 -5.68 -5.87 -31.55
C ILE A 168 -4.46 -6.65 -31.10
N LEU A 169 -4.62 -7.59 -30.16
CA LEU A 169 -3.56 -8.47 -29.66
C LEU A 169 -2.89 -9.25 -30.81
N SER A 170 -3.69 -9.89 -31.68
CA SER A 170 -3.17 -10.61 -32.85
C SER A 170 -2.46 -9.68 -33.83
N GLY A 171 -2.99 -8.47 -34.04
CA GLY A 171 -2.37 -7.47 -34.92
C GLY A 171 -1.00 -7.00 -34.43
N VAL A 172 -0.85 -6.81 -33.12
CA VAL A 172 0.44 -6.49 -32.49
C VAL A 172 1.45 -7.63 -32.69
N GLY A 173 1.02 -8.89 -32.50
CA GLY A 173 1.86 -10.06 -32.78
C GLY A 173 2.35 -10.12 -34.24
N ASN A 174 1.46 -9.83 -35.21
CA ASN A 174 1.80 -9.82 -36.64
C ASN A 174 2.81 -8.72 -37.02
N LEU A 175 2.92 -7.66 -36.21
CA LEU A 175 3.89 -6.57 -36.41
C LEU A 175 5.26 -6.86 -35.77
N GLY A 176 5.48 -8.08 -35.27
CA GLY A 176 6.77 -8.53 -34.76
C GLY A 176 6.99 -8.23 -33.27
N ALA A 177 5.91 -8.00 -32.52
CA ALA A 177 5.98 -8.00 -31.07
C ALA A 177 6.33 -9.41 -30.54
N SER A 178 7.20 -9.44 -29.53
CA SER A 178 7.62 -10.63 -28.79
C SER A 178 6.92 -10.69 -27.43
N ASN A 179 6.75 -11.89 -26.86
CA ASN A 179 6.14 -12.07 -25.53
C ASN A 179 4.76 -11.39 -25.36
N VAL A 180 3.95 -11.38 -26.43
CA VAL A 180 2.57 -10.88 -26.39
C VAL A 180 1.78 -11.77 -25.43
N SER A 181 1.38 -11.23 -24.28
CA SER A 181 0.82 -12.03 -23.19
C SER A 181 -0.09 -11.21 -22.27
N GLY A 182 -0.82 -11.94 -21.42
CA GLY A 182 -1.53 -11.35 -20.30
C GLY A 182 -2.78 -10.56 -20.67
N LEU A 183 -3.57 -11.02 -21.66
CA LEU A 183 -4.88 -10.43 -21.89
C LEU A 183 -5.76 -10.66 -20.66
N ASN A 184 -5.94 -9.59 -19.89
CA ASN A 184 -6.68 -9.58 -18.64
C ASN A 184 -7.85 -8.61 -18.74
N PHE A 185 -9.04 -9.05 -18.35
CA PHE A 185 -10.24 -8.22 -18.36
C PHE A 185 -10.50 -7.67 -16.96
N SER A 186 -10.64 -6.35 -16.85
CA SER A 186 -10.82 -5.67 -15.57
C SER A 186 -11.80 -4.50 -15.70
N ILE A 187 -12.03 -3.81 -14.58
CA ILE A 187 -12.88 -2.63 -14.52
C ILE A 187 -11.96 -1.42 -14.34
N ASP A 188 -12.07 -0.41 -15.21
CA ASP A 188 -11.21 0.78 -15.17
C ASP A 188 -11.41 1.59 -13.90
N GLU A 189 -12.67 1.72 -13.46
CA GLU A 189 -13.06 2.50 -12.28
C GLU A 189 -13.42 1.62 -11.07
N GLU A 190 -12.64 0.57 -10.82
CA GLU A 190 -12.90 -0.38 -9.74
C GLU A 190 -13.02 0.30 -8.36
N ASP A 191 -12.25 1.36 -8.11
CA ASP A 191 -12.29 2.12 -6.86
C ASP A 191 -13.63 2.81 -6.59
N LYS A 192 -14.35 3.22 -7.65
CA LYS A 192 -15.71 3.77 -7.48
C LYS A 192 -16.67 2.71 -7.00
N LEU A 193 -16.63 1.53 -7.64
CA LEU A 193 -17.47 0.40 -7.25
C LEU A 193 -17.10 -0.15 -5.87
N ARG A 194 -15.82 -0.11 -5.48
CA ARG A 194 -15.39 -0.42 -4.12
C ARG A 194 -15.99 0.54 -3.11
N LYS A 195 -16.02 1.84 -3.41
CA LYS A 195 -16.67 2.84 -2.54
C LYS A 195 -18.17 2.56 -2.41
N GLU A 196 -18.85 2.28 -3.51
CA GLU A 196 -20.28 1.94 -3.48
C GLU A 196 -20.55 0.66 -2.68
N ALA A 197 -19.74 -0.39 -2.86
CA ALA A 197 -19.85 -1.62 -2.07
C ALA A 197 -19.61 -1.37 -0.56
N ARG A 198 -18.68 -0.48 -0.21
CA ARG A 198 -18.48 -0.06 1.18
C ARG A 198 -19.67 0.72 1.73
N ASP A 199 -20.23 1.64 0.96
CA ASP A 199 -21.40 2.42 1.38
C ASP A 199 -22.59 1.48 1.66
N LEU A 200 -22.79 0.45 0.84
CA LEU A 200 -23.76 -0.64 1.07
C LEU A 200 -23.46 -1.43 2.34
N ALA A 201 -22.20 -1.83 2.56
CA ALA A 201 -21.80 -2.58 3.75
C ALA A 201 -22.04 -1.79 5.05
N ILE A 202 -21.81 -0.49 5.02
CA ILE A 202 -22.05 0.41 6.16
C ILE A 202 -23.54 0.54 6.44
N GLU A 203 -24.38 0.65 5.41
CA GLU A 203 -25.84 0.71 5.60
C GLU A 203 -26.37 -0.60 6.18
N ASP A 204 -25.92 -1.75 5.65
CA ASP A 204 -26.27 -3.08 6.16
C ASP A 204 -25.88 -3.28 7.64
N ALA A 205 -24.65 -2.89 8.01
CA ALA A 205 -24.20 -2.92 9.41
C ALA A 205 -25.04 -2.00 10.31
N ARG A 206 -25.41 -0.82 9.81
CA ARG A 206 -26.22 0.17 10.56
C ARG A 206 -27.64 -0.33 10.78
N GLU A 207 -28.26 -0.93 9.77
CA GLU A 207 -29.58 -1.54 9.89
C GLU A 207 -29.57 -2.71 10.89
N SER A 208 -28.58 -3.60 10.76
CA SER A 208 -28.37 -4.72 11.69
C SER A 208 -28.20 -4.24 13.14
N GLY A 209 -27.41 -3.18 13.35
CA GLY A 209 -27.23 -2.56 14.66
C GLY A 209 -28.54 -2.03 15.25
N LYS A 210 -29.36 -1.35 14.44
CA LYS A 210 -30.68 -0.85 14.87
C LYS A 210 -31.64 -1.99 15.25
N ILE A 211 -31.63 -3.09 14.49
CA ILE A 211 -32.45 -4.27 14.77
C ILE A 211 -32.01 -4.91 16.10
N LEU A 212 -30.71 -5.17 16.26
CA LEU A 212 -30.17 -5.79 17.47
C LEU A 212 -30.43 -4.95 18.72
N ALA A 213 -30.21 -3.63 18.64
CA ALA A 213 -30.48 -2.73 19.76
C ALA A 213 -31.96 -2.77 20.20
N ARG A 214 -32.89 -2.76 19.23
CA ARG A 214 -34.33 -2.90 19.52
C ARG A 214 -34.66 -4.24 20.17
N SER A 215 -34.12 -5.34 19.64
CA SER A 215 -34.37 -6.69 20.18
C SER A 215 -33.80 -6.90 21.58
N LEU A 216 -32.68 -6.24 21.90
CA LEU A 216 -32.03 -6.29 23.21
C LEU A 216 -32.58 -5.26 24.21
N GLY A 217 -33.47 -4.36 23.77
CA GLY A 217 -34.03 -3.31 24.61
C GLY A 217 -33.03 -2.21 25.01
N VAL A 218 -31.96 -2.03 24.23
CA VAL A 218 -30.89 -1.04 24.47
C VAL A 218 -30.90 0.05 23.40
N LYS A 219 -30.21 1.17 23.66
CA LYS A 219 -30.02 2.26 22.71
C LYS A 219 -28.57 2.32 22.24
N LEU A 220 -28.38 2.47 20.92
CA LEU A 220 -27.07 2.80 20.35
C LEU A 220 -26.74 4.28 20.64
N VAL A 221 -25.55 4.55 21.17
CA VAL A 221 -25.11 5.91 21.55
C VAL A 221 -24.22 6.51 20.46
N ARG A 222 -23.05 5.92 20.25
CA ARG A 222 -22.05 6.37 19.27
C ARG A 222 -21.19 5.20 18.79
N ILE A 223 -20.57 5.37 17.63
CA ILE A 223 -19.57 4.45 17.12
C ILE A 223 -18.28 4.66 17.92
N ILE A 224 -17.72 3.59 18.47
CA ILE A 224 -16.44 3.63 19.20
C ILE A 224 -15.31 2.92 18.45
N ASN A 225 -15.65 2.02 17.52
CA ASN A 225 -14.68 1.38 16.63
C ASN A 225 -15.30 1.11 15.27
N PHE A 226 -14.49 1.26 14.22
CA PHE A 226 -14.80 0.90 12.85
C PHE A 226 -13.61 0.14 12.28
N SER A 227 -13.87 -1.01 11.67
CA SER A 227 -12.86 -1.72 10.88
C SER A 227 -13.45 -2.20 9.57
N GLU A 228 -12.61 -2.21 8.54
CA GLU A 228 -12.92 -2.73 7.22
C GLU A 228 -11.94 -3.87 6.94
N SER A 229 -12.47 -5.05 6.66
CA SER A 229 -11.62 -6.17 6.23
C SER A 229 -11.26 -6.01 4.76
N GLY A 230 -10.00 -6.29 4.43
CA GLY A 230 -9.41 -6.07 3.10
C GLY A 230 -10.17 -6.74 1.95
N TYR A 231 -10.10 -6.06 0.81
CA TYR A 231 -10.73 -6.43 -0.46
C TYR A 231 -10.04 -7.65 -1.10
N PHE A 232 -10.82 -8.63 -1.55
CA PHE A 232 -10.37 -9.68 -2.46
C PHE A 232 -11.30 -9.72 -3.69
N PRO A 233 -10.80 -9.44 -4.92
CA PRO A 233 -11.58 -9.65 -6.12
C PRO A 233 -11.86 -11.15 -6.25
N ILE A 234 -13.13 -11.54 -6.22
CA ILE A 234 -13.53 -12.92 -6.51
C ILE A 234 -13.92 -12.98 -7.98
N TYR A 235 -13.03 -13.52 -8.81
CA TYR A 235 -13.34 -13.79 -10.21
C TYR A 235 -14.31 -14.96 -10.27
N ARG A 236 -15.55 -14.73 -10.72
CA ARG A 236 -16.50 -15.82 -10.95
C ARG A 236 -16.25 -16.36 -12.35
N GLU A 237 -15.40 -17.36 -12.45
CA GLU A 237 -15.24 -18.12 -13.68
C GLU A 237 -16.57 -18.88 -13.92
N LYS A 238 -17.42 -18.36 -14.81
CA LYS A 238 -18.52 -19.15 -15.36
C LYS A 238 -17.86 -20.19 -16.28
N PHE A 239 -17.61 -21.39 -15.75
CA PHE A 239 -17.32 -22.55 -16.59
C PHE A 239 -18.54 -22.79 -17.50
N SER A 240 -18.46 -22.31 -18.74
CA SER A 240 -19.36 -22.74 -19.80
C SER A 240 -19.00 -24.18 -20.15
N THR A 241 -19.80 -25.13 -19.66
CA THR A 241 -19.76 -26.54 -20.05
C THR A 241 -20.27 -26.77 -21.48
N ASP A 242 -19.76 -25.99 -22.44
CA ASP A 242 -20.06 -26.12 -23.88
C ASP A 242 -18.84 -25.69 -24.70
N VAL A 243 -17.85 -26.56 -24.81
CA VAL A 243 -16.84 -26.49 -25.88
C VAL A 243 -16.55 -27.88 -26.39
N MET A 244 -17.54 -28.43 -27.10
CA MET A 244 -17.36 -29.49 -28.09
C MET A 244 -17.97 -29.00 -29.41
N ALA A 245 -17.21 -28.21 -30.20
CA ALA A 245 -17.48 -28.06 -31.64
C ALA A 245 -16.32 -27.37 -32.42
N VAL A 246 -15.48 -28.20 -33.05
CA VAL A 246 -15.20 -28.20 -34.51
C VAL A 246 -14.72 -26.90 -35.21
N GLY A 247 -13.47 -26.96 -35.68
CA GLY A 247 -13.14 -26.74 -37.11
C GLY A 247 -12.93 -25.31 -37.64
N GLY A 248 -11.66 -24.96 -37.89
CA GLY A 248 -11.24 -24.45 -39.20
C GLY A 248 -11.74 -23.06 -39.65
N ALA A 249 -11.49 -22.03 -38.85
CA ALA A 249 -11.23 -20.67 -39.31
C ALA A 249 -10.34 -20.00 -38.26
N THR A 250 -9.43 -19.10 -38.65
CA THR A 250 -8.69 -18.23 -37.71
C THR A 250 -9.67 -17.26 -37.03
N LEU A 251 -10.53 -17.78 -36.17
CA LEU A 251 -11.31 -17.03 -35.23
C LEU A 251 -10.34 -16.75 -34.09
N ALA A 252 -10.00 -15.48 -33.87
CA ALA A 252 -9.42 -15.09 -32.60
C ALA A 252 -10.35 -15.68 -31.51
N PRO A 253 -9.80 -16.40 -30.50
CA PRO A 253 -10.65 -17.01 -29.50
C PRO A 253 -11.56 -15.94 -28.90
N GLU A 254 -12.88 -16.17 -28.91
CA GLU A 254 -13.80 -15.38 -28.09
C GLU A 254 -13.46 -15.69 -26.64
N ILE A 255 -12.92 -14.69 -25.93
CA ILE A 255 -12.52 -14.87 -24.53
C ILE A 255 -13.62 -14.28 -23.66
N PRO A 256 -14.38 -15.10 -22.92
CA PRO A 256 -15.44 -14.61 -22.04
C PRO A 256 -14.84 -13.74 -20.94
N THR A 257 -15.35 -12.51 -20.79
CA THR A 257 -14.79 -11.52 -19.86
C THR A 257 -15.23 -11.69 -18.41
N GLY A 258 -16.10 -12.66 -18.11
CA GLY A 258 -16.63 -12.90 -16.76
C GLY A 258 -17.44 -11.73 -16.18
N GLU A 259 -17.96 -11.94 -14.98
CA GLU A 259 -18.50 -10.88 -14.12
C GLU A 259 -17.59 -10.76 -12.90
N ASN A 260 -17.18 -9.53 -12.58
CA ASN A 260 -16.37 -9.23 -11.40
C ASN A 260 -17.29 -8.92 -10.23
N LYS A 261 -17.14 -9.67 -9.14
CA LYS A 261 -17.85 -9.42 -7.88
C LYS A 261 -16.95 -8.64 -6.94
N ILE A 262 -17.37 -7.43 -6.61
CA ILE A 262 -16.69 -6.53 -5.68
C ILE A 262 -17.43 -6.63 -4.35
N THR A 263 -16.73 -7.08 -3.31
CA THR A 263 -17.30 -7.23 -1.96
C THR A 263 -16.58 -6.37 -0.95
N SER A 264 -17.33 -5.73 -0.06
CA SER A 264 -16.82 -5.01 1.11
C SER A 264 -17.46 -5.58 2.37
N GLN A 265 -16.66 -5.76 3.42
CA GLN A 265 -17.16 -6.17 4.73
C GLN A 265 -16.61 -5.21 5.79
N VAL A 266 -17.52 -4.67 6.59
CA VAL A 266 -17.22 -3.71 7.66
C VAL A 266 -17.67 -4.28 8.99
N ASN A 267 -16.99 -3.90 10.06
CA ASN A 267 -17.40 -4.15 11.44
C ASN A 267 -17.49 -2.82 12.16
N ILE A 268 -18.64 -2.56 12.78
CA ILE A 268 -18.94 -1.34 13.52
C ILE A 268 -19.24 -1.74 14.97
N VAL A 269 -18.55 -1.11 15.91
CA VAL A 269 -18.81 -1.27 17.34
C VAL A 269 -19.48 -0.02 17.87
N TYR A 270 -20.66 -0.19 18.45
CA TYR A 270 -21.43 0.86 19.09
C TYR A 270 -21.33 0.74 20.62
N GLU A 271 -21.23 1.88 21.29
CA GLU A 271 -21.54 1.99 22.72
C GLU A 271 -23.06 1.91 22.90
N ILE A 272 -23.51 1.17 23.93
CA ILE A 272 -24.93 0.97 24.23
C ILE A 272 -25.31 1.40 25.65
N ARG A 273 -26.59 1.76 25.82
CA ARG A 273 -27.20 2.18 27.09
C ARG A 273 -28.59 1.60 27.27
#